data_AF-A0A1H3HJ49-F1
#
_entry.id   AF-A0A1H3HJ49-F1
#
_cell.length_a   1.000
_cell.length_b   1.000
_cell.length_c   1.000
_cell.angle_alpha   90.00
_cell.angle_beta   90.00
_cell.angle_gamma   90.00
#
_symmetry.space_group_name_H-M   'P 1'
#
loop_
_entity.id
_entity.type
_entity.pdbx_description
1 polymer ?
#
loop_
_entity_poly.entity_id
_entity_poly.type
_entity_poly.pdbx_seq_one_letter_code
_entity_poly.pdbx_strand_id
1 'polypeptide(L)'
;MELADKHGVPRSISAVDALQEELDRTQGRIDWYQRQLTLQPHDGALLAVYSAERNHLRQLAGGMVTSKVDERKAVVSERTLDVLEAAVEATLRDFGLDPHSDRVRRAIGRHMTELVKTGDSHKMGDVIDAEIVSDDPIPQPVPF
;
A
#
# COMPACT_ATOMS: atom_id res chain seq x y z
N MET A 1 -5.05 -1.48 -33.95
CA MET A 1 -6.00 -0.35 -34.03
C MET A 1 -7.29 -0.64 -33.26
N GLU A 2 -7.77 -1.90 -33.24
CA GLU A 2 -9.03 -2.32 -32.57
C GLU A 2 -9.13 -2.14 -31.03
N LEU A 3 -8.02 -2.18 -30.27
CA LEU A 3 -8.07 -2.04 -28.79
C LEU A 3 -8.27 -0.60 -28.32
N ALA A 4 -7.77 0.37 -29.08
CA ALA A 4 -7.89 1.80 -28.75
C ALA A 4 -9.34 2.29 -28.88
N ASP A 5 -10.10 1.73 -29.82
CA ASP A 5 -11.51 2.08 -30.05
C ASP A 5 -12.45 1.55 -28.95
N LYS A 6 -12.05 0.49 -28.22
CA LYS A 6 -12.85 -0.10 -27.12
C LYS A 6 -12.46 0.39 -25.73
N HIS A 7 -11.18 0.70 -25.50
CA HIS A 7 -10.65 0.96 -24.16
C HIS A 7 -10.00 2.34 -24.01
N GLY A 8 -10.01 3.16 -25.06
CA GLY A 8 -9.34 4.45 -25.09
C GLY A 8 -7.83 4.33 -25.24
N VAL A 9 -7.17 5.48 -25.36
CA VAL A 9 -5.71 5.56 -25.44
C VAL A 9 -5.12 5.45 -24.03
N PRO A 10 -4.14 4.57 -23.77
CA PRO A 10 -3.47 4.48 -22.48
C PRO A 10 -2.91 5.85 -22.07
N ARG A 11 -3.34 6.35 -20.92
CA ARG A 11 -2.79 7.58 -20.32
C ARG A 11 -1.58 7.22 -19.46
N SER A 12 -0.52 8.02 -19.56
CA SER A 12 0.64 7.94 -18.66
C SER A 12 0.31 8.63 -17.34
N ILE A 13 -0.43 7.94 -16.46
CA ILE A 13 -0.75 8.38 -15.11
C ILE A 13 -0.15 7.40 -14.10
N SER A 14 0.20 7.89 -12.91
CA SER A 14 0.66 6.99 -11.85
C SER A 14 -0.49 6.09 -11.37
N ALA A 15 -0.16 4.95 -10.78
CA ALA A 15 -1.17 4.04 -10.22
C ALA A 15 -1.98 4.74 -9.11
N VAL A 16 -1.35 5.61 -8.31
CA VAL A 16 -2.02 6.37 -7.25
C VAL A 16 -2.99 7.40 -7.83
N ASP A 17 -2.58 8.13 -8.87
CA ASP A 17 -3.47 9.10 -9.53
C ASP A 17 -4.66 8.41 -10.20
N ALA A 18 -4.43 7.24 -10.81
CA ALA A 18 -5.51 6.43 -11.39
C ALA A 18 -6.51 5.96 -10.33
N LEU A 19 -6.02 5.51 -9.17
CA LEU A 19 -6.86 5.10 -8.04
C LEU A 19 -7.63 6.29 -7.44
N GLN A 20 -7.00 7.46 -7.34
CA GLN A 20 -7.66 8.67 -6.86
C GLN A 20 -8.77 9.13 -7.82
N GLU A 21 -8.51 9.16 -9.13
CA GLU A 21 -9.52 9.48 -10.15
C GLU A 21 -10.73 8.51 -10.06
N GLU A 22 -10.49 7.22 -9.85
CA GLU A 22 -11.55 6.22 -9.73
C GLU A 22 -12.35 6.36 -8.42
N LEU A 23 -11.69 6.72 -7.31
CA LEU A 23 -12.34 6.96 -6.03
C LEU A 23 -13.28 8.16 -6.12
N ASP A 24 -12.81 9.27 -6.69
CA ASP A 24 -13.62 10.47 -6.90
C ASP A 24 -14.82 10.21 -7.81
N ARG A 25 -14.61 9.44 -8.89
CA ARG A 25 -15.67 9.01 -9.81
C ARG A 25 -16.72 8.17 -9.10
N THR A 26 -16.28 7.19 -8.31
CA THR A 26 -17.18 6.28 -7.58
C THR A 26 -17.98 7.02 -6.51
N GLN A 27 -17.33 7.95 -5.79
CA GLN A 27 -18.02 8.82 -4.83
C GLN A 27 -19.10 9.66 -5.49
N GLY A 28 -18.81 10.30 -6.64
CA GLY A 28 -19.81 11.08 -7.38
C GLY A 28 -21.02 10.24 -7.83
N ARG A 29 -20.79 8.98 -8.22
CA ARG A 29 -21.87 8.04 -8.56
C ARG A 29 -22.72 7.70 -7.33
N ILE A 30 -22.09 7.42 -6.19
CA ILE A 30 -22.78 7.16 -4.92
C ILE A 30 -23.64 8.34 -4.51
N ASP A 31 -23.11 9.57 -4.60
CA ASP A 31 -23.86 10.79 -4.28
C ASP A 31 -25.09 10.95 -5.19
N TRP A 32 -24.94 10.63 -6.47
CA TRP A 32 -26.06 10.63 -7.41
C TRP A 32 -27.12 9.58 -7.04
N TYR A 33 -26.70 8.33 -6.77
CA TYR A 33 -27.61 7.25 -6.37
C TYR A 33 -28.34 7.58 -5.07
N GLN A 34 -27.65 8.19 -4.10
CA GLN A 34 -28.26 8.62 -2.84
C GLN A 34 -29.37 9.66 -3.07
N ARG A 35 -29.17 10.62 -3.98
CA ARG A 35 -30.22 11.58 -4.37
C ARG A 35 -31.40 10.88 -5.05
N GLN A 36 -31.13 9.92 -5.94
CA GLN A 36 -32.21 9.16 -6.59
C GLN A 36 -33.02 8.34 -5.59
N LEU A 37 -32.36 7.71 -4.61
CA LEU A 37 -33.02 6.96 -3.55
C LEU A 37 -33.87 7.85 -2.63
N THR A 38 -33.53 9.14 -2.51
CA THR A 38 -34.36 10.10 -1.78
C THR A 38 -35.68 10.37 -2.51
N LEU A 39 -35.68 10.30 -3.85
CA LEU A 39 -36.87 10.48 -4.68
C LEU A 39 -37.68 9.18 -4.82
N GLN A 40 -37.01 8.03 -4.80
CA GLN A 40 -37.59 6.70 -5.00
C GLN A 40 -37.03 5.69 -3.98
N PRO A 41 -37.43 5.78 -2.69
CA PRO A 41 -36.81 5.00 -1.61
C PRO A 41 -37.12 3.50 -1.67
N HIS A 42 -38.14 3.10 -2.41
CA HIS A 42 -38.56 1.70 -2.54
C HIS A 42 -38.06 1.03 -3.83
N ASP A 43 -37.24 1.72 -4.64
CA ASP A 43 -36.63 1.08 -5.81
C ASP A 43 -35.51 0.12 -5.37
N GLY A 44 -35.86 -1.17 -5.29
CA GLY A 44 -34.94 -2.24 -4.92
C GLY A 44 -33.77 -2.40 -5.90
N ALA A 45 -33.94 -2.09 -7.18
CA ALA A 45 -32.86 -2.16 -8.16
C ALA A 45 -31.84 -1.05 -7.92
N LEU A 46 -32.33 0.16 -7.65
CA LEU A 46 -31.50 1.31 -7.30
C LEU A 46 -30.74 1.08 -5.98
N LEU A 47 -31.38 0.49 -4.97
CA LEU A 47 -30.75 0.12 -3.70
C LEU A 47 -29.63 -0.91 -3.90
N ALA A 48 -29.85 -1.92 -4.75
CA ALA A 48 -28.84 -2.93 -5.06
C ALA A 48 -27.59 -2.31 -5.72
N VAL A 49 -27.80 -1.43 -6.72
CA VAL A 49 -26.70 -0.72 -7.39
C VAL A 49 -25.96 0.20 -6.42
N TYR A 50 -26.67 0.98 -5.61
CA TYR A 50 -26.07 1.82 -4.58
C TYR A 50 -25.20 1.02 -3.59
N SER A 51 -25.70 -0.13 -3.13
CA SER A 51 -24.95 -1.01 -2.23
C SER A 51 -23.69 -1.57 -2.89
N ALA A 52 -23.78 -1.99 -4.15
CA ALA A 52 -22.64 -2.47 -4.93
C ALA A 52 -21.56 -1.38 -5.10
N GLU A 53 -21.97 -0.15 -5.44
CA GLU A 53 -21.04 0.98 -5.58
C GLU A 53 -20.40 1.36 -4.24
N ARG A 54 -21.13 1.30 -3.13
CA ARG A 54 -20.54 1.51 -1.80
C ARG A 54 -19.52 0.45 -1.42
N ASN A 55 -19.76 -0.81 -1.79
CA ASN A 55 -18.78 -1.87 -1.60
C ASN A 55 -17.54 -1.64 -2.47
N HIS A 56 -17.73 -1.23 -3.72
CA HIS A 56 -16.63 -0.87 -4.62
C HIS A 56 -15.79 0.29 -4.05
N LEU A 57 -16.42 1.35 -3.55
CA LEU A 57 -15.72 2.47 -2.90
C LEU A 57 -14.88 1.99 -1.69
N ARG A 58 -15.41 1.09 -0.87
CA ARG A 58 -14.63 0.52 0.26
C ARG A 58 -13.39 -0.24 -0.24
N GLN A 59 -13.51 -1.01 -1.32
CA GLN A 59 -12.38 -1.73 -1.89
C GLN A 59 -11.31 -0.77 -2.45
N LEU A 60 -11.73 0.27 -3.18
CA LEU A 60 -10.83 1.30 -3.69
C LEU A 60 -10.11 2.06 -2.57
N ALA A 61 -10.84 2.46 -1.53
CA ALA A 61 -10.27 3.13 -0.36
C ALA A 61 -9.25 2.22 0.36
N GLY A 62 -9.55 0.93 0.50
CA GLY A 62 -8.60 -0.06 1.04
C GLY A 62 -7.32 -0.13 0.21
N GLY A 63 -7.45 -0.26 -1.11
CA GLY A 63 -6.31 -0.29 -2.03
C GLY A 63 -5.46 0.98 -2.01
N MET A 64 -6.09 2.15 -1.82
CA MET A 64 -5.35 3.42 -1.72
C MET A 64 -4.57 3.53 -0.40
N VAL A 65 -5.12 3.02 0.70
CA VAL A 65 -4.40 2.99 1.99
C VAL A 65 -3.19 2.08 1.91
N THR A 66 -3.34 0.87 1.35
CA THR A 66 -2.21 -0.08 1.20
C THR A 66 -1.13 0.49 0.29
N SER A 67 -1.51 1.07 -0.86
CA SER A 67 -0.55 1.67 -1.79
C SER A 67 0.26 2.80 -1.14
N LYS A 68 -0.38 3.68 -0.35
CA LYS A 68 0.32 4.77 0.36
C LYS A 68 1.23 4.25 1.48
N VAL A 69 0.84 3.16 2.15
CA VAL A 69 1.68 2.51 3.16
C VAL A 69 2.91 1.89 2.51
N ASP A 70 2.77 1.23 1.37
CA ASP A 70 3.88 0.61 0.65
C ASP A 70 4.86 1.66 0.10
N GLU A 71 4.36 2.77 -0.44
CA GLU A 71 5.21 3.91 -0.83
C GLU A 71 5.99 4.47 0.36
N ARG A 72 5.33 4.67 1.51
CA ARG A 72 6.00 5.16 2.72
C ARG A 72 7.03 4.16 3.23
N LYS A 73 6.74 2.86 3.21
CA LYS A 73 7.71 1.81 3.58
C LYS A 73 8.93 1.83 2.67
N ALA A 74 8.72 1.96 1.36
CA ALA A 74 9.82 2.08 0.40
C ALA A 74 10.72 3.29 0.72
N VAL A 75 10.13 4.48 0.87
CA VAL A 75 10.87 5.71 1.21
C VAL A 75 11.61 5.59 2.54
N VAL A 76 10.98 5.00 3.57
CA VAL A 76 11.64 4.79 4.87
C VAL A 76 12.78 3.78 4.74
N SER A 77 12.60 2.72 3.95
CA SER A 77 13.64 1.71 3.74
C SER A 77 14.86 2.29 3.00
N GLU A 78 14.65 3.09 1.96
CA GLU A 78 15.72 3.78 1.22
C GLU A 78 16.49 4.71 2.15
N ARG A 79 15.79 5.56 2.90
CA ARG A 79 16.43 6.46 3.88
C ARG A 79 17.20 5.69 4.96
N THR A 80 16.69 4.54 5.39
CA THR A 80 17.37 3.71 6.39
C THR A 80 18.63 3.10 5.82
N LEU A 81 18.62 2.65 4.56
CA LEU A 81 19.82 2.16 3.87
C LEU A 81 20.89 3.25 3.76
N ASP A 82 20.52 4.47 3.38
CA ASP A 82 21.46 5.60 3.29
C ASP A 82 22.12 5.90 4.65
N VAL A 83 21.33 5.89 5.74
CA VAL A 83 21.84 6.13 7.10
C VAL A 83 22.76 5.00 7.55
N LEU A 84 22.41 3.75 7.25
CA LEU A 84 23.25 2.59 7.57
C LEU A 84 24.55 2.59 6.77
N GLU A 85 24.48 2.91 5.48
CA GLU A 85 25.67 3.04 4.62
C GLU A 85 26.60 4.12 5.17
N ALA A 86 26.08 5.31 5.48
CA ALA A 86 26.86 6.39 6.07
C ALA A 86 27.48 6.00 7.43
N ALA A 87 26.75 5.27 8.27
CA ALA A 87 27.25 4.80 9.56
C ALA A 87 28.38 3.76 9.40
N VAL A 88 28.24 2.83 8.45
CA VAL A 88 29.27 1.84 8.13
C VAL A 88 30.51 2.54 7.58
N GLU A 89 30.36 3.47 6.65
CA GLU A 89 31.49 4.24 6.11
C GLU A 89 32.22 5.03 7.19
N ALA A 90 31.48 5.71 8.08
CA ALA A 90 32.07 6.45 9.19
C ALA A 90 32.87 5.51 10.12
N THR A 91 32.28 4.38 10.47
CA THR A 91 32.94 3.37 11.31
C THR A 91 34.22 2.83 10.66
N LEU A 92 34.19 2.54 9.35
CA LEU A 92 35.37 2.08 8.61
C LEU A 92 36.48 3.13 8.61
N ARG A 93 36.13 4.41 8.41
CA ARG A 93 37.09 5.52 8.48
C ARG A 93 37.68 5.67 9.87
N ASP A 94 36.90 5.48 10.94
CA ASP A 94 37.39 5.52 12.33
C ASP A 94 38.43 4.43 12.60
N PHE A 95 38.32 3.27 11.93
CA PHE A 95 39.32 2.19 11.97
C PHE A 95 40.47 2.37 10.97
N GLY A 96 40.52 3.48 10.23
CA GLY A 96 41.53 3.74 9.21
C GLY A 96 41.41 2.83 7.98
N LEU A 97 40.24 2.23 7.76
CA LEU A 97 39.94 1.43 6.58
C LEU A 97 39.33 2.32 5.50
N ASP A 98 39.76 2.10 4.25
CA ASP A 98 39.13 2.75 3.10
C ASP A 98 37.83 2.01 2.72
N PRO A 99 36.64 2.64 2.89
CA PRO A 99 35.36 2.02 2.54
C PRO A 99 35.21 1.74 1.04
N HIS A 100 35.97 2.42 0.18
CA HIS A 100 35.94 2.20 -1.26
C HIS A 100 36.90 1.10 -1.73
N SER A 101 37.71 0.54 -0.82
CA SER A 101 38.63 -0.56 -1.14
C SER A 101 37.87 -1.84 -1.50
N ASP A 102 38.17 -2.42 -2.67
CA ASP A 102 37.61 -3.70 -3.12
C ASP A 102 37.82 -4.86 -2.14
N ARG A 103 38.89 -4.80 -1.34
CA ARG A 103 39.19 -5.82 -0.32
C ARG A 103 38.24 -5.69 0.87
N VAL A 104 38.00 -4.47 1.34
CA VAL A 104 37.10 -4.16 2.45
C VAL A 104 35.66 -4.46 2.06
N ARG A 105 35.22 -3.99 0.88
CA ARG A 105 33.88 -4.28 0.34
C ARG A 105 33.61 -5.78 0.17
N ARG A 106 34.57 -6.55 -0.33
CA ARG A 106 34.45 -8.02 -0.43
C ARG A 106 34.41 -8.71 0.93
N ALA A 107 35.17 -8.23 1.91
CA ALA A 107 35.12 -8.79 3.26
C ALA A 107 33.75 -8.55 3.91
N ILE A 108 33.24 -7.33 3.85
CA ILE A 108 31.91 -6.96 4.37
C ILE A 108 30.82 -7.74 3.63
N GLY A 109 30.86 -7.78 2.30
CA GLY A 109 29.86 -8.50 1.49
C GLY A 109 29.80 -10.00 1.82
N ARG A 110 30.94 -10.64 2.11
CA ARG A 110 30.96 -12.03 2.59
C ARG A 110 30.26 -12.18 3.94
N HIS A 111 30.57 -11.31 4.91
CA HIS A 111 29.94 -11.36 6.24
C HIS A 111 28.44 -11.05 6.19
N MET A 112 27.99 -10.09 5.36
CA MET A 112 26.56 -9.84 5.17
C MET A 112 25.86 -11.04 4.53
N THR A 113 26.48 -11.70 3.56
CA THR A 113 25.93 -12.92 2.93
C THR A 113 25.84 -14.07 3.92
N GLU A 114 26.83 -14.23 4.81
CA GLU A 114 26.82 -15.22 5.89
C GLU A 114 25.73 -14.92 6.92
N LEU A 115 25.55 -13.66 7.30
CA LEU A 115 24.49 -13.20 8.22
C LEU A 115 23.09 -13.39 7.63
N VAL A 116 22.88 -13.14 6.34
CA VAL A 116 21.59 -13.42 5.69
C VAL A 116 21.29 -14.93 5.67
N LYS A 117 22.29 -15.76 5.34
CA LYS A 117 22.14 -17.23 5.34
C LYS A 117 21.90 -17.81 6.74
N THR A 118 22.42 -17.18 7.79
CA THR A 118 22.20 -17.59 9.19
C THR A 118 20.96 -16.94 9.81
N GLY A 119 20.55 -15.78 9.32
CA GLY A 119 19.30 -15.09 9.67
C GLY A 119 18.06 -15.84 9.20
N ASP A 120 18.11 -16.55 8.06
CA ASP A 120 17.01 -17.44 7.63
C ASP A 120 16.75 -18.61 8.62
N SER A 121 17.74 -18.94 9.47
CA SER A 121 17.59 -19.92 10.56
C SER A 121 17.16 -19.32 11.91
N HIS A 122 17.09 -17.99 12.03
CA HIS A 122 16.59 -17.31 13.22
C HIS A 122 15.44 -16.40 12.78
N LYS A 123 14.22 -16.95 12.84
CA LYS A 123 12.97 -16.22 12.63
C LYS A 123 13.09 -14.85 13.31
N MET A 124 13.31 -13.82 12.50
CA MET A 124 13.24 -12.44 12.93
C MET A 124 11.83 -12.26 13.45
N GLY A 125 11.76 -12.02 14.76
CA GLY A 125 10.55 -12.11 15.55
C GLY A 125 9.43 -11.25 15.00
N ASP A 126 8.22 -11.78 15.20
CA ASP A 126 6.92 -11.12 15.20
C ASP A 126 6.91 -9.71 14.60
N VAL A 127 6.49 -9.66 13.34
CA VAL A 127 5.52 -8.64 13.00
C VAL A 127 4.38 -8.85 13.98
N ILE A 128 4.30 -8.01 15.00
CA ILE A 128 3.09 -7.88 15.81
C ILE A 128 2.04 -7.42 14.79
N ASP A 129 1.30 -8.38 14.22
CA ASP A 129 -0.04 -8.13 13.75
C ASP A 129 -0.76 -7.58 14.98
N ALA A 130 -0.86 -6.27 15.06
CA ALA A 130 -1.82 -5.62 15.91
C ALA A 130 -3.18 -5.99 15.32
N GLU A 131 -3.65 -7.18 15.65
CA GLU A 131 -5.04 -7.56 15.54
C GLU A 131 -5.78 -6.51 16.36
N ILE A 132 -6.40 -5.55 15.67
CA ILE A 132 -7.33 -4.63 16.29
C ILE A 132 -8.50 -5.50 16.71
N VAL A 133 -8.42 -6.00 17.94
CA VAL A 133 -9.56 -6.56 18.67
C VAL A 133 -10.47 -5.37 18.94
N SER A 134 -11.33 -5.04 17.97
CA SER A 134 -12.52 -4.25 18.24
C SER A 134 -13.47 -5.14 19.00
N ASP A 135 -13.47 -5.00 20.33
CA ASP A 135 -14.41 -5.63 21.26
C ASP A 135 -15.80 -4.93 21.24
N ASP A 136 -16.06 -4.12 20.21
CA ASP A 136 -17.33 -3.41 20.05
C ASP A 136 -18.33 -4.28 19.27
N PRO A 137 -19.51 -4.57 19.83
CA PRO A 137 -20.52 -5.37 19.15
C PRO A 137 -21.00 -4.65 17.90
N ILE A 138 -20.83 -5.33 16.75
CA ILE A 138 -21.43 -4.94 15.47
C ILE A 138 -22.94 -4.77 15.70
N PRO A 139 -23.53 -3.57 15.49
CA PRO A 139 -24.96 -3.38 15.65
C PRO A 139 -25.71 -4.27 14.66
N GLN A 140 -26.58 -5.14 15.17
CA GLN A 140 -27.42 -5.98 14.31
C GLN A 140 -28.41 -5.12 13.51
N PRO A 141 -28.68 -5.47 12.24
CA PRO A 141 -29.64 -4.74 11.43
C PRO A 141 -31.04 -4.83 12.05
N VAL A 142 -31.67 -3.68 12.25
CA VAL A 142 -33.05 -3.56 12.73
C VAL A 142 -33.96 -4.10 11.62
N PRO A 143 -34.85 -5.07 11.89
CA PRO A 143 -35.80 -5.55 10.90
C PRO A 143 -36.81 -4.45 10.56
N PHE A 144 -37.00 -4.19 9.26
CA PHE A 144 -38.16 -3.49 8.72
C PHE A 144 -39.18 -4.52 8.24
#